data_AF-A0A9D1S4S6-F1
#
_entry.id   AF-A0A9D1S4S6-F1
#
_cell.length_a   1.000
_cell.length_b   1.000
_cell.length_c   1.000
_cell.angle_alpha   90.00
_cell.angle_beta   90.00
_cell.angle_gamma   90.00
#
_symmetry.space_group_name_H-M   'P 1'
#
loop_
_entity.id
_entity.type
_entity.pdbx_description
1 polymer ?
#
loop_
_entity_poly.entity_id
_entity_poly.type
_entity_poly.pdbx_seq_one_letter_code
_entity_poly.pdbx_strand_id
1 'polypeptide(L)'
;MENVMGSREVARAALTMCMSRTRDEEYERKAELRQQGILSAAVDYGGEFISSMTRMVERVVVAAKREGVINDSHLEEGAVAGATREALVQVMNKALGLNVGGKLAIARNGDHLAVAVFFGIGLLHLNEVAVGLGHRVV
;
A
#
# COMPACT_ATOMS: atom_id res chain seq x y z
N MET A 1 28.90 -4.06 3.71
CA MET A 1 27.95 -4.87 2.92
C MET A 1 26.63 -4.14 2.98
N GLU A 2 26.18 -3.57 1.87
CA GLU A 2 24.82 -3.02 1.78
C GLU A 2 23.85 -4.14 2.12
N ASN A 3 23.10 -3.97 3.20
CA ASN A 3 22.05 -4.89 3.58
C ASN A 3 20.89 -4.62 2.61
N VAL A 4 21.00 -5.13 1.38
CA VAL A 4 19.90 -5.09 0.41
C VAL A 4 18.77 -5.84 1.08
N MET A 5 17.79 -5.09 1.58
CA MET A 5 16.65 -5.69 2.25
C MET A 5 15.84 -6.42 1.20
N GLY A 6 15.54 -7.69 1.49
CA GLY A 6 14.89 -8.57 0.55
C GLY A 6 13.43 -8.17 0.31
N SER A 7 12.83 -8.86 -0.66
CA SER A 7 11.39 -8.76 -0.99
C SER A 7 10.47 -8.86 0.24
N ARG A 8 10.86 -9.66 1.25
CA ARG A 8 10.10 -9.87 2.49
C ARG A 8 10.11 -8.66 3.41
N GLU A 9 11.24 -7.98 3.54
CA GLU A 9 11.38 -6.79 4.38
C GLU A 9 10.58 -5.62 3.82
N VAL A 10 10.63 -5.41 2.50
CA VAL A 10 9.81 -4.38 1.83
C VAL A 10 8.31 -4.68 1.99
N ALA A 11 7.90 -5.94 1.82
CA ALA A 11 6.52 -6.35 2.06
C ALA A 11 6.07 -6.09 3.51
N ARG A 12 6.91 -6.42 4.49
CA ARG A 12 6.63 -6.17 5.92
C ARG A 12 6.52 -4.67 6.20
N ALA A 13 7.36 -3.86 5.58
CA ALA A 13 7.32 -2.41 5.72
C ALA A 13 6.01 -1.83 5.16
N ALA A 14 5.59 -2.26 3.97
CA ALA A 14 4.31 -1.86 3.40
C ALA A 14 3.14 -2.24 4.32
N LEU A 15 3.10 -3.47 4.84
CA LEU A 15 2.07 -3.91 5.80
C LEU A 15 2.08 -3.08 7.09
N THR A 16 3.27 -2.85 7.66
CA THR A 16 3.41 -2.05 8.89
C THR A 16 2.92 -0.63 8.70
N MET A 17 3.29 0.01 7.60
CA MET A 17 2.87 1.37 7.25
C MET A 17 1.36 1.44 7.02
N CYS A 18 0.79 0.44 6.35
CA CYS A 18 -0.63 0.29 6.08
C CYS A 18 -1.47 0.10 7.36
N MET A 19 -0.92 -0.50 8.41
CA MET A 19 -1.59 -0.68 9.71
C MET A 19 -1.48 0.54 10.65
N SER A 20 -0.85 1.64 10.23
CA SER A 20 -0.82 2.87 11.02
C SER A 20 -2.22 3.47 11.18
N ARG A 21 -2.58 3.83 12.41
CA ARG A 21 -3.92 4.27 12.80
C ARG A 21 -4.10 5.78 12.70
N THR A 22 -3.03 6.52 12.93
CA THR A 22 -3.03 7.98 12.95
C THR A 22 -1.96 8.51 12.00
N ARG A 23 -2.03 9.82 11.70
CA ARG A 23 -0.98 10.50 10.94
C ARG A 23 0.34 10.53 11.72
N ASP A 24 0.30 10.65 13.04
CA ASP A 24 1.51 10.67 13.87
C ASP A 24 2.23 9.31 13.83
N GLU A 25 1.48 8.20 13.97
CA GLU A 25 2.04 6.85 13.78
C GLU A 25 2.62 6.67 12.37
N GLU A 26 1.98 7.25 11.36
CA GLU A 26 2.49 7.21 9.99
C GLU A 26 3.84 7.94 9.86
N TYR A 27 3.98 9.13 10.45
CA TYR A 27 5.25 9.87 10.47
C TYR A 27 6.35 9.12 11.20
N GLU A 28 6.04 8.56 12.38
CA GLU A 28 6.99 7.75 13.17
C GLU A 28 7.45 6.52 12.38
N ARG A 29 6.51 5.73 11.85
CA ARG A 29 6.84 4.53 11.04
C ARG A 29 7.65 4.88 9.81
N LYS A 30 7.30 5.97 9.13
CA LYS A 30 8.06 6.42 7.96
C LYS A 30 9.49 6.81 8.32
N ALA A 31 9.69 7.48 9.45
CA ALA A 31 11.02 7.83 9.94
C ALA A 31 11.84 6.57 10.31
N GLU A 32 11.24 5.61 11.01
CA GLU A 32 11.87 4.32 11.36
C GLU A 32 12.29 3.55 10.10
N LEU A 33 11.39 3.40 9.14
CA LEU A 33 11.65 2.70 7.88
C LEU A 33 12.74 3.41 7.07
N ARG A 34 12.75 4.75 7.06
CA ARG A 34 13.77 5.53 6.37
C ARG A 34 15.15 5.34 6.97
N GLN A 35 15.28 5.19 8.29
CA GLN A 35 16.56 4.85 8.95
C GLN A 35 17.09 3.49 8.52
N GLN A 36 16.19 2.56 8.18
CA GLN A 36 16.53 1.25 7.64
C GLN A 36 16.83 1.32 6.12
N GLY A 37 16.60 2.45 5.46
CA GLY A 37 16.76 2.63 4.02
C GLY A 37 15.52 2.26 3.20
N ILE A 38 14.36 2.05 3.85
CA ILE A 38 13.09 1.80 3.16
C ILE A 38 12.33 3.11 2.99
N LEU A 39 12.01 3.43 1.74
CA LEU A 39 11.11 4.52 1.40
C LEU A 39 9.67 4.03 1.48
N SER A 40 8.76 4.83 2.02
CA SER A 40 7.36 4.44 2.15
C SER A 40 6.39 5.62 2.06
N ALA A 41 5.16 5.31 1.66
CA ALA A 41 4.04 6.24 1.65
C ALA A 41 2.74 5.50 1.98
N ALA A 42 1.75 6.22 2.51
CA ALA A 42 0.42 5.69 2.75
C ALA A 42 -0.68 6.58 2.18
N VAL A 43 -1.84 5.97 1.98
CA VAL A 43 -3.04 6.58 1.40
C VAL A 43 -4.25 6.06 2.15
N ASP A 44 -4.98 6.96 2.80
CA ASP A 44 -6.28 6.64 3.39
C ASP A 44 -7.36 6.53 2.31
N TYR A 45 -8.26 5.57 2.49
CA TYR A 45 -9.38 5.36 1.58
C TYR A 45 -10.66 4.96 2.34
N GLY A 46 -11.80 5.46 1.86
CA GLY A 46 -13.13 5.13 2.36
C GLY A 46 -14.19 5.27 1.28
N GLY A 47 -15.04 4.26 1.12
CA GLY A 47 -16.15 4.25 0.16
C GLY A 47 -16.38 2.90 -0.49
N GLU A 48 -17.18 2.88 -1.55
CA GLU A 48 -17.52 1.66 -2.28
C GLU A 48 -16.28 1.06 -2.96
N PHE A 49 -16.05 -0.24 -2.80
CA PHE A 49 -14.83 -0.91 -3.27
C PHE A 49 -14.68 -0.89 -4.79
N ILE A 50 -15.69 -1.37 -5.53
CA ILE A 50 -15.58 -1.65 -6.97
C ILE A 50 -15.48 -0.38 -7.80
N SER A 51 -16.36 0.59 -7.55
CA SER A 51 -16.38 1.87 -8.29
C SER A 51 -15.14 2.73 -8.03
N SER A 52 -14.31 2.35 -7.06
CA SER A 52 -13.19 3.17 -6.59
C SER A 52 -11.83 2.51 -6.72
N MET A 53 -11.77 1.28 -7.24
CA MET A 53 -10.52 0.55 -7.44
C MET A 53 -9.52 1.36 -8.29
N THR A 54 -9.97 1.98 -9.38
CA THR A 54 -9.14 2.84 -10.23
C THR A 54 -8.61 4.05 -9.47
N ARG A 55 -9.47 4.72 -8.68
CA ARG A 55 -9.06 5.87 -7.85
C ARG A 55 -8.04 5.48 -6.78
N MET A 56 -8.18 4.30 -6.18
CA MET A 56 -7.21 3.79 -5.21
C MET A 56 -5.83 3.60 -5.86
N VAL A 57 -5.79 2.99 -7.05
CA VAL A 57 -4.55 2.80 -7.81
C VAL A 57 -3.89 4.14 -8.14
N GLU A 58 -4.65 5.09 -8.70
CA GLU A 58 -4.15 6.43 -9.05
C GLU A 58 -3.56 7.15 -7.83
N ARG A 59 -4.26 7.11 -6.68
CA ARG A 59 -3.79 7.76 -5.46
C ARG A 59 -2.49 7.16 -4.94
N VAL A 60 -2.33 5.83 -4.99
CA VAL A 60 -1.09 5.19 -4.57
C VAL A 60 0.06 5.59 -5.48
N VAL A 61 -0.15 5.65 -6.80
CA VAL A 61 0.88 6.13 -7.76
C VAL A 61 1.26 7.58 -7.46
N VAL A 62 0.28 8.47 -7.29
CA VAL A 62 0.54 9.89 -6.98
C VAL A 62 1.27 10.05 -5.64
N ALA A 63 0.86 9.31 -4.60
CA ALA A 63 1.52 9.36 -3.30
C ALA A 63 2.95 8.83 -3.37
N ALA A 64 3.18 7.74 -4.10
CA ALA A 64 4.50 7.16 -4.28
C ALA A 64 5.48 8.14 -4.96
N LYS A 65 5.01 8.86 -5.99
CA LYS A 65 5.79 9.91 -6.67
C LYS A 65 6.06 11.09 -5.74
N ARG A 66 5.01 11.60 -5.07
CA ARG A 66 5.10 12.76 -4.18
C ARG A 66 6.08 12.54 -3.03
N GLU A 67 6.09 11.33 -2.48
CA GLU A 67 6.95 10.97 -1.34
C GLU A 67 8.32 10.43 -1.77
N GLY A 68 8.61 10.42 -3.08
CA GLY A 68 9.89 9.97 -3.63
C GLY A 68 10.15 8.48 -3.47
N VAL A 69 9.11 7.67 -3.29
CA VAL A 69 9.21 6.19 -3.26
C VAL A 69 9.51 5.65 -4.67
N ILE A 70 8.98 6.33 -5.70
CA ILE A 70 9.27 6.08 -7.11
C ILE A 70 9.63 7.38 -7.83
N ASN A 71 10.35 7.22 -8.94
CA ASN A 71 10.66 8.24 -9.92
C ASN A 71 9.49 8.48 -10.88
N ASP A 72 9.53 9.60 -11.60
CA ASP A 72 8.57 9.94 -12.65
C ASP A 72 8.88 9.18 -13.96
N SER A 73 8.69 7.85 -13.94
CA SER A 73 8.88 7.00 -15.13
C SER A 73 7.70 6.05 -15.32
N HIS A 74 7.32 5.82 -16.59
CA HIS A 74 6.21 4.92 -16.93
C HIS A 74 6.39 3.49 -16.41
N LEU A 75 7.63 3.01 -16.32
CA LEU A 75 7.94 1.67 -15.83
C LEU A 75 7.63 1.54 -14.34
N GLU A 76 8.05 2.52 -13.53
CA GLU A 76 7.80 2.51 -12.09
C GLU A 76 6.33 2.77 -11.76
N GLU A 77 5.67 3.68 -12.47
CA GLU A 77 4.22 3.91 -12.33
C GLU A 77 3.43 2.63 -12.64
N GLY A 78 3.76 1.95 -13.73
CA GLY A 78 3.13 0.69 -14.11
C GLY A 78 3.36 -0.41 -13.07
N ALA A 79 4.53 -0.47 -12.47
CA ALA A 79 4.83 -1.43 -11.41
C ALA A 79 4.00 -1.16 -10.15
N VAL A 80 3.89 0.10 -9.71
CA VAL A 80 3.04 0.48 -8.57
C VAL A 80 1.58 0.17 -8.86
N ALA A 81 1.09 0.52 -10.05
CA ALA A 81 -0.29 0.23 -10.44
C ALA A 81 -0.58 -1.27 -10.45
N GLY A 82 0.34 -2.07 -10.99
CA GLY A 82 0.25 -3.53 -10.99
C GLY A 82 0.26 -4.13 -9.60
N ALA A 83 1.20 -3.71 -8.73
CA ALA A 83 1.28 -4.18 -7.34
C ALA A 83 0.02 -3.80 -6.55
N THR A 84 -0.47 -2.58 -6.71
CA THR A 84 -1.69 -2.10 -6.05
C THR A 84 -2.90 -2.92 -6.47
N ARG A 85 -3.05 -3.17 -7.78
CA ARG A 85 -4.16 -3.96 -8.32
C ARG A 85 -4.13 -5.41 -7.80
N GLU A 86 -2.95 -6.01 -7.69
CA GLU A 86 -2.81 -7.35 -7.12
C GLU A 86 -3.23 -7.40 -5.65
N ALA A 87 -2.80 -6.44 -4.84
CA ALA A 87 -3.22 -6.34 -3.44
C ALA A 87 -4.74 -6.19 -3.30
N LEU A 88 -5.36 -5.37 -4.16
CA LEU A 88 -6.82 -5.17 -4.17
C LEU A 88 -7.58 -6.43 -4.59
N VAL A 89 -7.08 -7.19 -5.57
CA VAL A 89 -7.73 -8.44 -6.00
C VAL A 89 -7.76 -9.48 -4.89
N GLN A 90 -6.74 -9.56 -4.02
CA GLN A 90 -6.72 -10.49 -2.89
C GLN A 90 -7.87 -10.25 -1.88
N VAL A 91 -8.28 -8.99 -1.70
CA VAL A 91 -9.36 -8.63 -0.77
C VAL A 91 -10.75 -8.59 -1.41
N MET A 92 -10.82 -8.70 -2.74
CA MET A 92 -12.04 -8.52 -3.52
C MET A 92 -13.19 -9.44 -3.09
N ASN A 93 -12.91 -10.73 -2.83
CA ASN A 93 -13.95 -11.70 -2.46
C ASN A 93 -14.69 -11.32 -1.17
N LYS A 94 -14.05 -10.54 -0.28
CA LYS A 94 -14.68 -10.04 0.95
C LYS A 94 -15.36 -8.69 0.74
N ALA A 95 -14.90 -7.87 -0.20
CA ALA A 95 -15.28 -6.47 -0.37
C ALA A 95 -16.26 -6.21 -1.54
N LEU A 96 -16.54 -7.22 -2.37
CA LEU A 96 -17.37 -7.09 -3.56
C LEU A 96 -18.78 -6.59 -3.21
N GLY A 97 -19.16 -5.43 -3.75
CA GLY A 97 -20.47 -4.81 -3.49
C GLY A 97 -20.61 -4.16 -2.11
N LEU A 98 -19.52 -4.00 -1.36
CA LEU A 98 -19.51 -3.42 -0.02
C LEU A 98 -18.68 -2.13 0.05
N ASN A 99 -18.90 -1.37 1.12
CA ASN A 99 -18.06 -0.24 1.48
C ASN A 99 -16.85 -0.73 2.26
N VAL A 100 -15.69 -0.13 1.96
CA VAL A 100 -14.45 -0.36 2.66
C VAL A 100 -13.94 0.92 3.27
N GLY A 101 -13.21 0.80 4.38
CA GLY A 101 -12.45 1.88 4.98
C GLY A 101 -11.11 1.35 5.46
N GLY A 102 -10.05 2.10 5.23
CA GLY A 102 -8.72 1.75 5.70
C GLY A 102 -7.64 2.42 4.89
N LYS A 103 -6.50 1.76 4.75
CA LYS A 103 -5.27 2.37 4.25
C LYS A 103 -4.58 1.47 3.25
N LEU A 104 -4.02 2.08 2.23
CA LEU A 104 -3.07 1.48 1.31
C LEU A 104 -1.69 2.03 1.65
N ALA A 105 -0.64 1.22 1.55
CA ALA A 105 0.70 1.71 1.70
C ALA A 105 1.66 1.05 0.72
N ILE A 106 2.67 1.80 0.34
CA ILE A 106 3.75 1.38 -0.54
C ILE A 106 5.08 1.47 0.20
N ALA A 107 5.96 0.52 -0.04
CA ALA A 107 7.34 0.55 0.40
C ALA A 107 8.30 0.16 -0.74
N ARG A 108 9.50 0.73 -0.73
CA ARG A 108 10.59 0.39 -1.65
C ARG A 108 11.95 0.37 -0.97
N ASN A 109 12.78 -0.59 -1.35
CA ASN A 109 14.22 -0.63 -1.06
C ASN A 109 14.93 -1.24 -2.27
N GLY A 110 15.85 -0.48 -2.88
CA GLY A 110 16.47 -0.88 -4.15
C GLY A 110 15.41 -1.22 -5.21
N ASP A 111 15.56 -2.41 -5.79
CA ASP A 111 14.70 -2.90 -6.88
C ASP A 111 13.39 -3.51 -6.37
N HIS A 112 13.22 -3.68 -5.05
CA HIS A 112 12.03 -4.29 -4.48
C HIS A 112 10.98 -3.24 -4.12
N LEU A 113 9.76 -3.44 -4.61
CA LEU A 113 8.60 -2.60 -4.34
C LEU A 113 7.43 -3.45 -3.87
N ALA A 114 6.75 -3.03 -2.81
CA ALA A 114 5.54 -3.70 -2.34
C ALA A 114 4.44 -2.70 -2.02
N VAL A 115 3.20 -3.10 -2.31
CA VAL A 115 1.98 -2.38 -1.94
C VAL A 115 1.13 -3.29 -1.06
N ALA A 116 0.68 -2.77 0.07
CA ALA A 116 -0.21 -3.44 0.99
C ALA A 116 -1.53 -2.68 1.10
N VAL A 117 -2.62 -3.39 1.34
CA VAL A 117 -3.93 -2.83 1.68
C VAL A 117 -4.44 -3.49 2.95
N PHE A 118 -5.07 -2.72 3.83
CA PHE A 118 -5.70 -3.18 5.05
C PHE A 118 -7.01 -2.44 5.22
N PHE A 119 -8.10 -3.18 5.10
CA PHE A 119 -9.45 -2.63 5.08
C PHE A 119 -10.31 -3.27 6.17
N GLY A 120 -11.08 -2.42 6.85
CA GLY A 120 -12.36 -2.80 7.41
C GLY A 120 -13.42 -2.77 6.31
N ILE A 121 -14.26 -3.80 6.28
CA ILE A 121 -15.34 -3.97 5.31
C ILE A 121 -16.66 -3.88 6.08
N GLY A 122 -17.48 -2.91 5.71
CA GLY A 122 -18.75 -2.66 6.38
C GLY A 122 -19.88 -3.51 5.81
N LEU A 123 -20.50 -4.32 6.67
CA LEU A 123 -21.77 -5.01 6.39
C LEU A 123 -22.72 -4.86 7.58
N LEU A 124 -23.68 -3.93 7.51
CA LEU A 124 -24.66 -3.67 8.57
C LEU A 124 -23.99 -3.38 9.93
N HIS A 125 -24.02 -4.34 10.87
CA HIS A 125 -23.49 -4.24 12.23
C HIS A 125 -22.21 -5.09 12.40
N LEU A 126 -21.76 -5.73 11.31
CA LEU A 126 -20.62 -6.63 11.26
C LEU A 126 -19.45 -5.91 10.60
N ASN A 127 -18.27 -6.09 11.19
CA ASN A 127 -17.00 -5.60 10.65
C ASN A 127 -16.18 -6.83 10.25
N GLU A 128 -15.99 -7.03 8.95
CA GLU A 128 -15.01 -7.98 8.41
C GLU A 128 -13.69 -7.22 8.19
N VAL A 129 -12.56 -7.93 8.24
CA VAL A 129 -11.25 -7.35 7.94
C VAL A 129 -10.57 -8.11 6.81
N ALA A 130 -9.87 -7.36 5.95
CA ALA A 130 -9.13 -7.94 4.84
C ALA A 130 -7.78 -7.26 4.68
N VAL A 131 -6.78 -8.07 4.34
CA VAL A 131 -5.42 -7.63 4.01
C VAL A 131 -5.03 -8.20 2.65
N GLY A 132 -4.34 -7.40 1.85
CA GLY A 132 -3.78 -7.83 0.57
C GLY A 132 -2.39 -7.25 0.36
N LEU A 133 -1.58 -7.93 -0.43
CA LEU A 133 -0.21 -7.53 -0.75
C LEU A 133 0.09 -7.79 -2.23
N GLY A 134 0.73 -6.85 -2.90
CA GLY A 134 1.36 -7.06 -4.20
C GLY A 134 2.83 -6.65 -4.15
N HIS A 135 3.69 -7.39 -4.85
CA HIS A 135 5.14 -7.14 -4.89
C HIS A 135 5.65 -7.12 -6.32
N ARG A 136 6.60 -6.23 -6.62
CA ARG A 136 7.28 -6.14 -7.93
C ARG A 136 8.78 -5.99 -7.72
N VAL A 137 9.54 -6.42 -8.73
CA VAL A 137 10.96 -6.09 -8.90
C VAL A 137 11.05 -5.14 -10.08
N VAL A 138 11.65 -3.96 -9.89
CA VAL A 138 11.60 -2.82 -10.82
C VAL A 138 12.94 -2.12 -10.89
#